data_AF-A0A0C2CMY8-F1
#
_entry.id   AF-A0A0C2CMY8-F1
#
_cell.length_a   1.000
_cell.length_b   1.000
_cell.length_c   1.000
_cell.angle_alpha   90.00
_cell.angle_beta   90.00
_cell.angle_gamma   90.00
#
_symmetry.space_group_name_H-M   'P 1'
#
loop_
_entity.id
_entity.type
_entity.pdbx_description
1 polymer ?
#
loop_
_entity_poly.entity_id
_entity_poly.type
_entity_poly.pdbx_seq_one_letter_code
_entity_poly.pdbx_strand_id
1 'polypeptide(L)' 'MLILKGRIRQEVSEAVEKEKQDHSLVISGLAKWGMDKPLLQRQKYLDEQVTDIPDTLKVDCLSEVVYRMGKYSETRP' A
#
# COMPACT_ATOMS: atom_id res chain seq x y z
N MET A 1 35.29 -6.21 -1.04
CA MET A 1 34.18 -7.20 -1.10
C MET A 1 32.90 -6.76 -0.37
N LEU A 2 32.98 -5.97 0.72
CA LEU A 2 31.79 -5.47 1.46
C LEU A 2 30.90 -4.49 0.65
N ILE A 3 31.50 -3.63 -0.17
CA ILE A 3 30.78 -2.60 -0.96
C ILE A 3 29.85 -3.24 -2.01
N LEU A 4 30.31 -4.30 -2.69
CA LEU A 4 29.52 -5.00 -3.71
C LEU A 4 28.29 -5.70 -3.10
N LYS A 5 28.45 -6.30 -1.91
CA LYS A 5 27.35 -6.94 -1.18
C LYS A 5 26.29 -5.94 -0.71
N GLY A 6 26.70 -4.71 -0.38
CA GLY A 6 25.79 -3.61 -0.06
C GLY A 6 24.98 -3.14 -1.27
N ARG A 7 25.65 -2.94 -2.41
CA ARG A 7 25.00 -2.52 -3.67
C ARG A 7 23.98 -3.52 -4.17
N ILE A 8 24.32 -4.82 -4.20
CA ILE A 8 23.38 -5.86 -4.63
C ILE A 8 22.12 -5.88 -3.76
N ARG A 9 22.25 -5.72 -2.43
CA ARG A 9 21.07 -5.66 -1.54
C ARG A 9 20.18 -4.45 -1.83
N GLN A 10 20.79 -3.31 -2.13
CA GLN A 10 20.07 -2.10 -2.47
C GLN A 10 19.34 -2.24 -3.81
N GLU A 11 20.03 -2.72 -4.85
CA GLU A 11 19.45 -2.96 -6.18
C GLU A 11 18.27 -3.94 -6.12
N VAL A 12 18.39 -5.00 -5.32
CA VAL A 12 17.29 -5.95 -5.09
C VAL A 12 16.11 -5.28 -4.37
N SER A 13 16.38 -4.49 -3.33
CA SER A 13 15.32 -3.76 -2.61
C SER A 13 14.59 -2.77 -3.52
N GLU A 14 15.33 -2.04 -4.36
CA GLU A 14 14.77 -1.08 -5.30
C GLU A 14 13.94 -1.78 -6.38
N ALA A 15 14.39 -2.94 -6.88
CA ALA A 15 13.65 -3.74 -7.84
C ALA A 15 12.30 -4.24 -7.27
N VAL A 16 12.30 -4.72 -6.02
CA VAL A 16 11.07 -5.17 -5.34
C VAL A 16 10.08 -4.02 -5.14
N GLU A 17 10.56 -2.85 -4.70
CA GLU A 17 9.68 -1.70 -4.51
C GLU A 17 9.13 -1.16 -5.83
N LYS A 18 9.93 -1.22 -6.90
CA LYS A 18 9.46 -0.87 -8.25
C LYS A 18 8.37 -1.84 -8.73
N GLU A 19 8.57 -3.14 -8.56
CA GLU A 19 7.56 -4.15 -8.91
C GLU A 19 6.25 -3.90 -8.16
N LYS A 20 6.30 -3.68 -6.84
CA LYS A 20 5.10 -3.34 -6.05
C LYS A 20 4.39 -2.10 -6.59
N GLN A 21 5.14 -1.07 -6.98
CA GLN A 21 4.57 0.17 -7.55
C GLN A 21 3.92 -0.08 -8.91
N ASP A 22 4.56 -0.85 -9.80
CA ASP A 22 4.04 -1.18 -11.12
C ASP A 22 2.73 -2.00 -11.03
N HIS A 23 2.54 -2.75 -9.94
CA HIS A 23 1.33 -3.53 -9.63
C HIS A 23 0.36 -2.85 -8.65
N SER A 24 0.56 -1.56 -8.34
CA SER A 24 -0.31 -0.82 -7.41
C SER A 24 -1.46 -0.11 -8.12
N LEU A 25 -2.64 -0.10 -7.48
CA LEU A 25 -3.78 0.73 -7.89
C LEU A 25 -3.85 2.01 -7.03
N VAL A 26 -3.92 3.17 -7.67
CA VAL A 26 -4.12 4.45 -6.98
C VAL A 26 -5.60 4.85 -7.03
N ILE A 27 -6.23 4.89 -5.87
CA ILE A 27 -7.66 5.23 -5.72
C ILE A 27 -7.77 6.64 -5.12
N SER A 28 -8.49 7.52 -5.81
CA SER A 28 -8.76 8.88 -5.37
C SER A 28 -10.25 9.06 -5.01
N GLY A 29 -10.57 10.10 -4.24
CA GLY A 29 -11.94 10.40 -3.83
C GLY A 29 -12.46 9.65 -2.59
N LEU A 30 -11.67 8.75 -1.98
CA LEU A 30 -12.07 8.05 -0.76
C LEU A 30 -12.18 8.98 0.45
N ALA A 31 -13.31 8.93 1.16
CA ALA A 31 -13.56 9.72 2.35
C ALA A 31 -12.51 9.43 3.42
N LYS A 32 -12.03 10.49 4.08
CA LYS A 32 -11.11 10.36 5.22
C LYS A 32 -11.93 10.13 6.48
N TRP A 33 -11.59 9.11 7.26
CA TRP A 33 -12.12 9.01 8.62
C TRP A 33 -11.36 9.98 9.54
N GLY A 34 -12.07 10.58 10.49
CA GLY A 34 -11.50 11.52 11.45
C GLY A 34 -10.33 10.90 12.21
N MET A 35 -9.35 11.74 12.58
CA MET A 35 -8.18 11.30 13.36
C MET A 35 -8.51 11.04 14.84
N ASP A 36 -9.74 11.28 15.26
CA ASP A 36 -10.25 10.99 16.59
C ASP A 36 -10.40 9.48 16.85
N LYS A 37 -10.37 8.65 15.80
CA LYS A 37 -10.53 7.20 15.91
C LYS A 37 -9.19 6.46 16.08
N PRO A 38 -9.20 5.32 16.80
CA PRO A 38 -8.06 4.41 16.86
C PRO A 38 -7.55 4.00 15.47
N LEU A 39 -6.24 3.82 15.35
CA LEU A 39 -5.60 3.45 14.07
C LEU A 39 -6.20 2.19 13.46
N LEU A 40 -6.41 1.14 14.26
CA LEU A 40 -6.95 -0.14 13.79
C LEU A 40 -8.34 0.02 13.17
N GLN A 41 -9.19 0.89 13.74
CA GLN A 41 -10.50 1.19 13.15
C GLN A 41 -10.33 1.93 11.83
N ARG A 42 -9.43 2.92 11.78
CA ARG A 42 -9.16 3.68 10.55
C ARG A 42 -8.61 2.82 9.42
N GLN A 43 -7.78 1.82 9.73
CA GLN A 43 -7.30 0.83 8.76
C GLN A 43 -8.46 -0.02 8.25
N LYS A 44 -9.24 -0.61 9.16
CA LYS A 44 -10.39 -1.45 8.79
C LYS A 44 -11.37 -0.72 7.86
N TYR A 45 -11.66 0.55 8.13
CA TYR A 45 -12.53 1.37 7.27
C TYR A 45 -11.90 1.74 5.92
N LEU A 46 -10.58 1.84 5.84
CA LEU A 46 -9.91 1.97 4.57
C LEU A 46 -10.04 0.68 3.76
N ASP A 47 -9.78 -0.47 4.40
CA ASP A 47 -9.89 -1.77 3.76
C ASP A 47 -11.32 -2.02 3.27
N GLU A 48 -12.34 -1.73 4.09
CA GLU A 48 -13.75 -1.83 3.72
C GLU A 48 -14.11 -0.94 2.52
N GLN A 49 -13.56 0.28 2.43
CA GLN A 49 -13.80 1.17 1.28
C GLN A 49 -13.15 0.68 -0.01
N VAL A 50 -12.11 -0.15 0.07
CA VAL A 50 -11.34 -0.61 -1.09
C VAL A 50 -11.74 -2.01 -1.52
N THR A 51 -12.28 -2.83 -0.62
CA THR A 51 -12.59 -4.26 -0.84
C THR A 51 -13.44 -4.50 -2.09
N ASP A 52 -14.46 -3.67 -2.33
CA ASP A 52 -15.41 -3.87 -3.44
C ASP A 52 -14.93 -3.28 -4.79
N ILE A 53 -13.82 -2.53 -4.78
CA ILE A 53 -13.32 -1.84 -5.98
C ILE A 53 -12.75 -2.82 -7.02
N PRO A 54 -11.90 -3.80 -6.65
CA PRO A 54 -11.44 -4.83 -7.58
C PRO A 54 -12.59 -5.58 -8.27
N ASP A 55 -13.62 -5.96 -7.49
CA ASP A 55 -14.81 -6.64 -8.01
C ASP A 55 -15.57 -5.77 -9.01
N THR A 56 -15.71 -4.48 -8.70
CA THR A 56 -16.35 -3.49 -9.58
C THR A 56 -15.59 -3.32 -10.89
N LEU A 57 -14.26 -3.32 -10.82
CA LEU A 57 -13.37 -3.23 -11.98
C LEU A 57 -13.26 -4.57 -12.75
N LYS A 58 -13.83 -5.66 -12.22
CA LYS A 58 -13.73 -7.02 -12.76
C LYS A 58 -12.28 -7.47 -12.94
N VAL A 59 -11.42 -7.07 -12.00
CA VAL A 59 -10.03 -7.50 -11.96
C VAL A 59 -9.89 -8.61 -10.93
N ASP A 60 -9.26 -9.71 -11.32
CA ASP A 60 -8.96 -10.82 -10.42
C ASP A 60 -7.62 -10.56 -9.73
N CYS A 61 -7.64 -9.75 -8.67
CA CYS A 61 -6.45 -9.44 -7.88
C CYS A 61 -6.76 -9.36 -6.39
N LEU A 62 -5.76 -9.71 -5.58
CA LEU A 62 -5.78 -9.57 -4.13
C LEU A 62 -4.76 -8.52 -3.72
N SER A 63 -5.20 -7.55 -2.91
CA SER A 63 -4.32 -6.49 -2.42
C SER A 63 -3.41 -7.04 -1.32
N GLU A 64 -2.09 -6.96 -1.51
CA GLU A 64 -1.12 -7.34 -0.47
C GLU A 64 -1.11 -6.32 0.67
N VAL A 65 -1.17 -5.02 0.34
CA VAL A 65 -1.18 -3.92 1.30
C VAL A 65 -2.11 -2.82 0.80
N VAL A 66 -2.92 -2.25 1.70
CA VAL A 66 -3.75 -1.08 1.42
C VAL A 66 -3.31 0.05 2.34
N TYR A 67 -2.95 1.20 1.76
CA TYR A 67 -2.60 2.37 2.54
C TYR A 67 -2.91 3.68 1.82
N ARG A 68 -2.99 4.80 2.56
CA ARG A 68 -3.16 6.13 1.95
C ARG A 68 -1.88 6.60 1.26
N MET A 69 -2.06 7.31 0.14
CA MET A 69 -0.97 7.93 -0.63
C MET A 69 0.11 8.59 0.26
N GLY A 70 1.35 8.21 -0.01
CA GLY A 70 2.53 8.56 0.78
C GLY A 70 3.43 7.33 0.96
N LYS A 71 4.19 7.31 2.05
CA LYS A 71 4.88 6.10 2.49
C LYS A 71 3.97 5.33 3.44
N TYR A 72 3.99 4.00 3.34
CA TYR A 72 3.42 3.13 4.37
C TYR A 72 3.94 3.56 5.74
N SER A 73 3.04 3.62 6.73
CA SER A 73 3.35 4.06 8.08
C SER A 73 2.47 3.35 9.08
N GLU A 74 3.05 2.79 10.13
CA GLU A 74 2.27 2.19 11.22
C GLU A 74 1.47 3.22 12.03
N THR A 75 1.58 4.51 11.74
CA THR A 75 0.81 5.57 12.41
C THR A 75 -0.30 6.14 11.55
N ARG A 76 -0.36 5.74 10.28
CA ARG A 76 -1.30 6.26 9.30
C ARG A 76 -1.85 5.10 8.47
N PRO A 77 -3.17 4.94 8.40
CA PRO A 77 -3.75 4.00 7.46
C PRO A 77 -3.45 4.44 6.03
#